data_AF-W9R1B0-F1
#
_entry.id   AF-W9R1B0-F1
#
_cell.length_a   1.000
_cell.length_b   1.000
_cell.length_c   1.000
_cell.angle_alpha   90.00
_cell.angle_beta   90.00
_cell.angle_gamma   90.00
#
_symmetry.space_group_name_H-M   'P 1'
#
loop_
_entity.id
_entity.type
_entity.pdbx_description
1 polymer ?
#
loop_
_entity_poly.entity_id
_entity_poly.type
_entity_poly.pdbx_seq_one_letter_code
_entity_poly.pdbx_strand_id
1 'polypeptide(L)' 'MESKMVSPLKPTILLFTASLVAAAYLTSSEAADSKPSFEDNFDIMWSEDHFTTSEDGQIWHLSLDKETGTH' A
#
# COMPACT_ATOMS: atom_id res chain seq x y z
N MET A 1 -40.84 -11.53 -32.51
CA MET A 1 -39.74 -11.57 -31.53
C MET A 1 -38.45 -11.54 -32.32
N GLU A 2 -37.78 -10.39 -32.35
CA GLU A 2 -36.52 -10.25 -33.09
C GLU A 2 -35.40 -10.90 -32.27
N SER A 3 -34.92 -12.05 -32.74
CA SER A 3 -33.75 -12.71 -32.18
C SER A 3 -32.53 -11.85 -32.48
N LYS A 4 -32.12 -11.04 -31.50
CA LYS A 4 -30.90 -10.23 -31.58
C LYS A 4 -29.71 -11.18 -31.65
N MET A 5 -29.23 -11.43 -32.86
CA MET A 5 -28.14 -12.37 -33.13
C MET A 5 -26.86 -11.82 -32.53
N VAL A 6 -26.46 -12.39 -31.39
CA VAL A 6 -25.18 -12.07 -30.76
C VAL A 6 -24.11 -12.75 -31.61
N SER A 7 -23.33 -11.95 -32.33
CA SER A 7 -22.25 -12.46 -33.18
C SER A 7 -21.27 -13.29 -32.34
N PRO A 8 -20.85 -14.50 -32.78
CA PRO A 8 -19.92 -15.31 -32.02
C PRO A 8 -18.59 -14.55 -31.90
N LEU A 9 -18.19 -14.27 -30.66
CA LEU A 9 -16.94 -13.60 -30.37
C LEU A 9 -15.79 -14.46 -30.92
N LYS A 10 -15.00 -13.88 -31.83
CA LYS A 10 -13.93 -14.61 -32.52
C LYS A 10 -12.91 -15.12 -31.48
N PRO A 11 -12.45 -16.37 -31.57
CA PRO A 11 -11.54 -16.97 -30.58
C PRO A 11 -10.24 -16.17 -30.41
N THR A 12 -9.80 -15.47 -31.45
CA THR A 12 -8.65 -14.54 -31.40
C THR A 12 -8.87 -13.38 -30.42
N ILE A 13 -10.08 -12.80 -30.40
CA ILE A 13 -10.43 -11.71 -29.49
C ILE A 13 -10.42 -12.23 -28.04
N LEU A 14 -10.97 -13.43 -27.83
CA LEU A 14 -10.99 -14.08 -26.53
C LEU A 14 -9.56 -14.32 -26.00
N LEU A 15 -8.67 -14.86 -26.84
CA LEU A 15 -7.27 -15.12 -26.48
C LEU A 15 -6.52 -13.83 -26.14
N PHE A 16 -6.78 -12.76 -26.89
CA PHE A 16 -6.15 -11.46 -26.67
C PHE A 16 -6.61 -10.84 -25.35
N THR A 17 -7.91 -10.90 -25.06
CA THR A 17 -8.46 -10.41 -23.79
C THR A 17 -7.93 -11.19 -22.58
N ALA A 18 -7.83 -12.52 -22.69
CA ALA A 18 -7.28 -13.37 -21.63
C ALA A 18 -5.81 -13.05 -21.37
N SER A 19 -5.02 -12.84 -22.42
CA SER A 19 -3.60 -12.49 -22.31
C SER A 19 -3.39 -11.12 -21.66
N LEU A 20 -4.21 -10.12 -22.03
CA LEU A 20 -4.14 -8.78 -21.45
C LEU A 20 -4.49 -8.76 -19.96
N VAL A 21 -5.54 -9.51 -19.59
CA VAL A 21 -5.96 -9.66 -18.20
C VAL A 21 -4.90 -10.39 -17.38
N ALA A 22 -4.32 -11.47 -17.90
CA ALA A 22 -3.23 -12.18 -17.24
C ALA A 22 -1.98 -11.29 -17.04
N ALA A 23 -1.62 -10.49 -18.04
CA ALA A 23 -0.51 -9.54 -17.93
C ALA A 23 -0.78 -8.47 -16.85
N ALA A 24 -2.00 -7.93 -16.78
CA ALA A 24 -2.37 -6.94 -15.76
C ALA A 24 -2.26 -7.49 -14.33
N TYR A 25 -2.62 -8.76 -14.12
CA TYR A 25 -2.44 -9.43 -12.83
C TYR A 25 -0.96 -9.67 -12.47
N LEU A 26 -0.10 -9.91 -13.46
CA LEU A 26 1.34 -10.09 -13.25
C LEU A 26 2.07 -8.77 -12.99
N THR A 27 1.56 -7.65 -13.52
CA THR A 27 2.15 -6.31 -13.32
C THR A 27 1.65 -5.61 -12.07
N SER A 28 0.62 -6.13 -11.41
CA SER A 28 0.10 -5.60 -10.15
C SER A 28 0.99 -6.03 -8.97
N SER A 29 2.30 -5.88 -9.11
CA SER A 29 3.18 -5.82 -7.96
C SER A 29 3.05 -4.41 -7.44
N GLU A 30 2.42 -4.27 -6.27
CA GLU A 30 2.48 -3.01 -5.54
C GLU A 30 3.98 -2.77 -5.34
N ALA A 31 4.52 -1.74 -6.01
CA ALA A 31 5.85 -1.30 -5.68
C ALA A 31 5.74 -0.95 -4.20
N ALA A 32 6.39 -1.75 -3.35
CA ALA A 32 6.64 -1.35 -1.98
C ALA A 32 7.60 -0.17 -2.08
N ASP A 33 7.04 0.99 -2.43
CA ASP A 33 7.71 2.26 -2.31
C ASP A 33 8.18 2.27 -0.85
N SER A 34 9.49 2.32 -0.65
CA SER A 34 10.06 2.24 0.69
C SER A 34 9.41 3.35 1.48
N LYS A 35 8.46 3.01 2.36
CA LYS A 35 7.70 4.04 3.04
C LYS A 35 8.68 4.79 3.94
N PRO A 36 8.69 6.12 3.87
CA PRO A 36 9.63 6.89 4.67
C PRO A 36 9.39 6.61 6.15
N SER A 37 10.48 6.38 6.87
CA SER A 37 10.51 6.28 8.32
C SER A 37 10.24 7.65 8.94
N PHE A 38 9.95 7.68 10.25
CA PHE A 38 9.74 8.94 10.98
C PHE A 38 10.98 9.86 10.88
N GLU A 39 12.17 9.28 11.03
CA GLU A 39 13.46 9.98 11.04
C GLU A 39 13.84 10.58 9.68
N ASP A 40 13.23 10.12 8.58
CA ASP A 40 13.48 10.70 7.26
C ASP A 40 12.93 12.13 7.12
N ASN A 41 12.00 12.54 7.99
CA ASN A 41 11.28 13.81 7.87
C ASN A 41 11.17 14.60 9.18
N PHE A 42 11.39 13.96 10.33
CA PHE A 42 11.15 14.54 11.64
C PHE A 42 12.26 14.18 12.62
N ASP A 43 12.55 15.11 13.53
CA ASP A 43 13.48 14.92 14.65
C ASP A 43 12.72 14.81 15.97
N ILE A 44 13.21 13.94 16.87
CA ILE A 44 12.71 13.85 18.24
C ILE A 44 13.32 15.00 19.04
N MET A 45 12.49 15.93 19.50
CA MET A 45 12.97 17.11 20.23
C MET A 45 13.18 16.87 21.72
N TRP A 46 12.52 15.87 22.31
CA TRP A 46 12.55 15.59 23.74
C TRP A 46 12.07 14.16 24.03
N SER A 47 12.43 13.63 25.21
CA SER A 47 11.93 12.36 25.72
C SER A 47 12.14 11.17 24.77
N GLU A 48 13.38 10.99 24.30
CA GLU A 48 13.81 9.84 23.51
C GLU A 48 13.42 8.51 24.18
N ASP A 49 13.51 8.46 25.52
CA ASP A 49 13.21 7.27 26.33
C ASP A 49 11.72 6.85 26.30
N HIS A 50 10.81 7.75 25.90
CA HIS A 50 9.35 7.47 25.80
C HIS A 50 8.84 7.48 24.36
N PHE A 51 9.76 7.54 23.40
CA PHE A 51 9.46 7.37 21.99
C PHE A 51 9.80 5.93 21.58
N THR A 52 8.85 5.24 20.97
CA THR A 52 9.07 3.88 20.46
C THR A 52 8.48 3.73 19.07
N THR A 53 9.13 2.93 18.23
CA THR A 53 8.70 2.67 16.87
C THR A 53 8.39 1.19 16.68
N SER A 54 7.42 0.87 15.83
CA SER A 54 7.19 -0.49 15.36
C SER A 54 8.42 -1.04 14.61
N GLU A 55 8.51 -2.36 14.47
CA GLU A 55 9.64 -3.03 13.81
C GLU A 55 9.84 -2.58 12.36
N ASP A 56 8.75 -2.18 11.68
CA ASP A 56 8.79 -1.64 10.33
C ASP A 56 9.09 -0.12 10.28
N GLY A 57 9.21 0.57 11.42
CA GLY A 57 9.50 1.99 11.49
C GLY A 57 8.31 2.92 11.19
N GLN A 58 7.12 2.35 10.96
CA GLN A 58 6.00 3.05 10.35
C GLN A 58 5.02 3.67 11.36
N ILE A 59 4.98 3.10 12.56
CA ILE A 59 4.09 3.49 13.64
C ILE A 59 4.97 3.90 14.81
N TRP A 60 4.77 5.12 15.29
CA TRP A 60 5.48 5.66 16.44
C TRP A 60 4.51 5.91 17.60
N HIS A 61 5.00 5.70 18.82
CA HIS A 61 4.26 5.93 20.05
C HIS A 61 5.08 6.86 20.94
N LEU A 62 4.42 7.93 21.38
CA LEU A 62 4.93 8.80 22.43
C LEU A 62 4.09 8.56 23.68
N SER A 63 4.73 8.13 24.76
CA SER A 63 4.09 7.93 26.05
C SER A 63 4.30 9.14 26.95
N LEU A 64 3.25 9.56 27.65
CA LEU A 64 3.31 10.61 28.67
C LEU A 64 3.08 10.00 30.04
N ASP A 65 3.97 10.32 30.97
CA ASP A 65 3.83 9.97 32.37
C ASP A 65 4.21 11.13 33.28
N LYS A 66 4.43 10.84 34.56
CA LYS A 66 4.73 11.85 35.57
C LYS A 66 6.09 12.53 35.38
N GLU A 67 6.99 11.91 34.63
CA GLU A 67 8.34 12.40 34.36
C GLU A 67 8.38 13.18 33.04
N THR A 68 7.50 12.84 32.09
CA THR A 68 7.47 13.40 30.74
C THR A 68 6.28 14.33 30.44
N GLY A 69 5.20 14.26 31.20
CA GLY A 69 3.93 14.92 30.87
C GLY A 69 3.67 16.27 31.56
N THR A 70 4.44 16.66 32.57
CA THR A 70 4.21 17.91 33.32
C THR A 70 5.51 18.50 33.83
N HIS A 71 5.82 19.69 33.35
CA HIS A 71 6.81 20.59 33.95
C HIS A 71 6.13 21.65 34.81
#